data_AF-A0A8S3FS42-F1
#
_entry.id   AF-A0A8S3FS42-F1
#
_cell.length_a   1.000
_cell.length_b   1.000
_cell.length_c   1.000
_cell.angle_alpha   90.00
_cell.angle_beta   90.00
_cell.angle_gamma   90.00
#
_symmetry.space_group_name_H-M   'P 1'
#
loop_
_entity.id
_entity.type
_entity.pdbx_description
1 polymer ?
#
loop_
_entity_poly.entity_id
_entity_poly.type
_entity_poly.pdbx_seq_one_letter_code
_entity_poly.pdbx_strand_id
1 'polypeptide(L)'
;KNLLGQVNRGVYVLMSGLDFERLVLAAGPVGLMQACCDITFDYAHSRKQFGNPIGTYQLIQAKMADMYTTLNACRSYLYTTARAVDKNITSKKDCAGVILYCAEKATQLCLDGIQVLGGNGYINDYPT
;
A
#
# COMPACT_ATOMS: atom_id res chain seq x y z
N LYS A 1 36.87 -11.67 -11.99
CA LYS A 1 37.04 -10.25 -11.59
C LYS A 1 35.63 -9.71 -11.42
N ASN A 2 35.11 -9.72 -10.18
CA ASN A 2 33.68 -9.47 -9.91
C ASN A 2 33.48 -8.26 -8.97
N LEU A 3 34.52 -7.41 -8.83
CA LEU A 3 34.49 -6.25 -7.95
C LEU A 3 33.69 -5.12 -8.63
N LEU A 4 32.65 -4.63 -7.96
CA LEU A 4 31.87 -3.47 -8.38
C LEU A 4 32.39 -2.23 -7.65
N GLY A 5 32.92 -1.26 -8.40
CA GLY A 5 33.55 -0.07 -7.83
C GLY A 5 34.96 -0.34 -7.29
N GLN A 6 35.33 0.32 -6.19
CA GLN A 6 36.66 0.24 -5.58
C GLN A 6 36.64 -0.55 -4.26
N VAL A 7 37.78 -1.17 -3.90
CA VAL A 7 37.95 -1.84 -2.60
C VAL A 7 37.63 -0.86 -1.47
N ASN A 8 36.91 -1.33 -0.44
CA ASN A 8 36.43 -0.53 0.70
C ASN A 8 35.45 0.61 0.36
N ARG A 9 34.82 0.62 -0.83
CA ARG A 9 33.82 1.64 -1.23
C ARG A 9 32.38 1.12 -1.37
N GLY A 10 32.07 -0.08 -0.89
CA GLY A 10 30.75 -0.72 -1.08
C GLY A 10 29.57 0.09 -0.54
N VAL A 11 29.72 0.79 0.59
CA VAL A 11 28.63 1.58 1.19
C VAL A 11 28.15 2.71 0.26
N TYR A 12 29.05 3.32 -0.51
CA TYR A 12 28.69 4.39 -1.44
C TYR A 12 27.92 3.84 -2.64
N VAL A 13 28.29 2.64 -3.11
CA VAL A 13 27.56 1.92 -4.16
C VAL A 13 26.14 1.61 -3.68
N LEU A 14 26.00 1.03 -2.49
CA LEU A 14 24.69 0.73 -1.89
C LEU A 14 23.82 1.99 -1.73
N MET A 15 24.39 3.06 -1.16
CA MET A 15 23.66 4.29 -0.87
C MET A 15 23.31 5.11 -2.12
N SER A 16 23.93 4.83 -3.27
CA SER A 16 23.62 5.51 -4.53
C SER A 16 22.27 5.09 -5.13
N GLY A 17 21.81 3.87 -4.86
CA GLY A 17 20.54 3.34 -5.38
C GLY A 17 19.38 3.37 -4.38
N LEU A 18 19.66 3.56 -3.09
CA LEU A 18 18.69 3.34 -2.03
C LEU A 18 17.44 4.25 -2.11
N ASP A 19 17.59 5.48 -2.61
CA ASP A 19 16.44 6.38 -2.78
C ASP A 19 15.47 5.87 -3.87
N PHE A 20 16.00 5.34 -4.98
CA PHE A 20 15.20 4.70 -6.02
C PHE A 20 14.57 3.40 -5.54
N GLU A 21 15.31 2.60 -4.78
CA GLU A 21 14.81 1.37 -4.18
C GLU A 21 13.60 1.63 -3.28
N ARG A 22 13.68 2.64 -2.41
CA ARG A 22 12.54 3.05 -1.55
C ARG A 22 11.32 3.45 -2.36
N LEU A 23 11.51 4.26 -3.40
CA LEU A 23 10.42 4.68 -4.28
C LEU A 23 9.77 3.46 -4.98
N VAL A 24 10.57 2.56 -5.55
CA VAL A 24 10.07 1.36 -6.23
C VAL A 24 9.35 0.44 -5.24
N LEU A 25 9.91 0.23 -4.05
CA LEU A 25 9.29 -0.61 -3.02
C LEU A 25 7.95 -0.04 -2.53
N ALA A 26 7.73 1.28 -2.59
CA ALA A 26 6.46 1.90 -2.19
C ALA A 26 5.28 1.52 -3.11
N ALA A 27 5.55 1.01 -4.32
CA ALA A 27 4.51 0.45 -5.19
C ALA A 27 3.90 -0.85 -4.63
N GLY A 28 4.67 -1.65 -3.89
CA GLY A 28 4.19 -2.89 -3.26
C GLY A 28 3.02 -2.66 -2.31
N PRO A 29 3.18 -1.81 -1.27
CA PRO A 29 2.09 -1.45 -0.36
C PRO A 29 0.84 -0.88 -1.07
N VAL A 30 1.01 -0.07 -2.12
CA VAL A 30 -0.14 0.43 -2.91
C VAL A 30 -0.87 -0.70 -3.63
N GLY A 31 -0.13 -1.69 -4.16
CA GLY A 31 -0.71 -2.90 -4.74
C GLY A 31 -1.48 -3.73 -3.71
N LEU A 32 -0.91 -3.94 -2.52
CA LEU A 32 -1.58 -4.63 -1.40
C LEU A 32 -2.88 -3.92 -0.99
N MET A 33 -2.84 -2.60 -0.88
CA MET A 33 -4.05 -1.81 -0.57
C MET A 33 -5.14 -1.98 -1.63
N GLN A 34 -4.78 -1.96 -2.91
CA GLN A 34 -5.74 -2.18 -3.99
C GLN A 34 -6.36 -3.57 -3.89
N ALA A 35 -5.55 -4.62 -3.75
CA ALA A 35 -6.03 -5.99 -3.62
C ALA A 35 -6.97 -6.16 -2.40
N CYS A 36 -6.61 -5.55 -1.26
CA CYS A 36 -7.46 -5.57 -0.07
C CYS A 36 -8.80 -4.89 -0.30
N CYS A 37 -8.83 -3.72 -0.94
CA CYS A 37 -10.07 -3.04 -1.32
C CYS A 37 -10.93 -3.90 -2.25
N ASP A 38 -10.34 -4.50 -3.30
CA ASP A 38 -11.06 -5.31 -4.27
C ASP A 38 -11.80 -6.48 -3.58
N ILE A 39 -11.10 -7.23 -2.73
CA ILE A 39 -11.68 -8.35 -1.98
C ILE A 39 -12.72 -7.88 -0.98
N THR A 40 -12.39 -6.84 -0.22
CA THR A 40 -13.20 -6.37 0.90
C THR A 40 -14.51 -5.75 0.42
N PHE A 41 -14.48 -4.98 -0.66
CA PHE A 41 -15.65 -4.29 -1.18
C PHE A 41 -16.62 -5.29 -1.82
N ASP A 42 -16.12 -6.30 -2.54
CA ASP A 42 -16.94 -7.38 -3.07
C ASP A 42 -17.58 -8.22 -1.95
N TYR A 43 -16.83 -8.51 -0.89
CA TYR A 43 -17.36 -9.20 0.28
C TYR A 43 -18.47 -8.38 0.97
N ALA A 44 -18.28 -7.07 1.13
CA ALA A 44 -19.26 -6.20 1.76
C ALA A 44 -20.61 -6.17 1.01
N HIS A 45 -20.59 -6.28 -0.33
CA HIS A 45 -21.80 -6.30 -1.14
C HIS A 45 -22.48 -7.68 -1.23
N SER A 46 -21.74 -8.76 -1.00
CA SER A 46 -22.27 -10.13 -1.09
C SER A 46 -22.68 -10.72 0.27
N ARG A 47 -21.96 -10.40 1.35
CA ARG A 47 -22.24 -10.89 2.69
C ARG A 47 -23.50 -10.27 3.27
N LYS A 48 -24.47 -11.11 3.68
CA LYS A 48 -25.72 -10.65 4.32
C LYS A 48 -25.73 -10.90 5.82
N GLN A 49 -26.15 -9.89 6.59
CA GLN A 49 -26.49 -9.98 8.02
C GLN A 49 -27.71 -9.10 8.29
N PHE A 50 -28.49 -9.41 9.32
CA PHE A 50 -29.73 -8.70 9.66
C PHE A 50 -30.62 -8.41 8.42
N GLY A 51 -30.72 -9.38 7.51
CA GLY A 51 -31.54 -9.32 6.30
C GLY A 51 -30.95 -8.56 5.10
N ASN A 52 -29.83 -7.84 5.24
CA ASN A 52 -29.28 -6.98 4.18
C ASN A 52 -27.78 -7.23 3.94
N PRO A 53 -27.23 -6.88 2.76
CA PRO A 53 -25.79 -6.84 2.55
C PRO A 53 -25.08 -5.93 3.56
N ILE A 54 -23.94 -6.33 4.10
CA ILE A 54 -23.27 -5.55 5.16
C ILE A 54 -22.80 -4.18 4.67
N GLY A 55 -22.54 -4.02 3.36
CA GLY A 55 -22.22 -2.76 2.71
C GLY A 55 -23.33 -1.70 2.76
N THR A 56 -24.56 -2.03 3.18
CA THR A 56 -25.63 -1.04 3.37
C THR A 56 -25.56 -0.32 4.72
N TYR A 57 -24.77 -0.84 5.68
CA TYR A 57 -24.65 -0.22 7.00
C TYR A 57 -23.65 0.94 6.97
N GLN A 58 -24.05 2.08 7.54
CA GLN A 58 -23.29 3.33 7.47
C GLN A 58 -21.85 3.20 7.98
N LEU A 59 -21.60 2.43 9.03
CA LEU A 59 -20.25 2.22 9.56
C LEU A 59 -19.35 1.44 8.58
N ILE A 60 -19.93 0.50 7.81
CA ILE A 60 -19.20 -0.21 6.76
C ILE A 60 -18.94 0.72 5.58
N GLN A 61 -19.93 1.53 5.19
CA GLN A 61 -19.77 2.52 4.12
C GLN A 61 -18.69 3.56 4.44
N ALA A 62 -18.68 4.07 5.67
CA ALA A 62 -17.66 5.00 6.15
C ALA A 62 -16.26 4.37 6.09
N LYS A 63 -16.12 3.13 6.58
CA LYS A 63 -14.86 2.39 6.51
C LYS A 63 -14.39 2.18 5.06
N MET A 64 -15.28 1.77 4.16
CA MET A 64 -14.95 1.61 2.73
C MET A 64 -14.53 2.94 2.09
N ALA A 65 -15.17 4.05 2.47
CA ALA A 65 -14.78 5.39 2.01
C ALA A 65 -13.38 5.77 2.52
N ASP A 66 -13.06 5.50 3.79
CA ASP A 66 -11.73 5.75 4.36
C ASP A 66 -10.64 4.90 3.68
N MET A 67 -10.92 3.63 3.41
CA MET A 67 -10.02 2.73 2.67
C MET A 67 -9.77 3.25 1.25
N TYR A 68 -10.83 3.60 0.52
CA TYR A 68 -10.73 4.11 -0.85
C TYR A 68 -9.96 5.43 -0.93
N THR A 69 -10.26 6.37 -0.04
CA THR A 69 -9.58 7.68 -0.01
C THR A 69 -8.10 7.53 0.37
N THR A 70 -7.78 6.68 1.35
CA THR A 70 -6.40 6.37 1.74
C THR A 70 -5.61 5.77 0.58
N LEU A 71 -6.17 4.79 -0.13
CA LEU A 71 -5.55 4.19 -1.30
C LEU A 71 -5.24 5.24 -2.38
N ASN A 72 -6.20 6.13 -2.68
CA ASN A 72 -5.99 7.18 -3.68
C ASN A 72 -4.95 8.21 -3.25
N ALA A 73 -4.89 8.57 -1.97
CA ALA A 73 -3.87 9.46 -1.42
C ALA A 73 -2.46 8.83 -1.57
N CYS A 74 -2.31 7.56 -1.17
CA CYS A 74 -1.04 6.84 -1.29
C CYS A 74 -0.59 6.69 -2.74
N ARG A 75 -1.52 6.32 -3.64
CA ARG A 75 -1.25 6.22 -5.09
C ARG A 75 -0.81 7.55 -5.67
N SER A 76 -1.46 8.65 -5.29
CA SER A 76 -1.12 9.99 -5.77
C SER A 76 0.26 10.41 -5.27
N TYR A 77 0.59 10.14 -4.01
CA TYR A 77 1.92 10.43 -3.47
C TYR A 77 3.01 9.63 -4.20
N LEU A 78 2.81 8.32 -4.36
CA LEU A 78 3.71 7.43 -5.11
C LEU A 78 3.98 7.94 -6.53
N TYR A 79 2.93 8.17 -7.31
CA TYR A 79 3.08 8.57 -8.71
C TYR A 79 3.57 10.00 -8.88
N THR A 80 3.33 10.88 -7.92
CA THR A 80 3.89 12.23 -7.94
C THR A 80 5.41 12.18 -7.70
N THR A 81 5.85 11.43 -6.68
CA THR A 81 7.27 11.24 -6.39
C THR A 81 7.99 10.53 -7.54
N ALA A 82 7.39 9.47 -8.11
CA ALA A 82 7.94 8.76 -9.26
C ALA A 82 8.10 9.68 -10.48
N ARG A 83 7.09 10.48 -10.79
CA ARG A 83 7.13 11.43 -11.90
C ARG A 83 8.20 12.51 -11.72
N ALA A 84 8.47 12.92 -10.48
CA ALA A 84 9.57 13.85 -10.18
C ALA A 84 10.93 13.20 -10.44
N VAL A 85 11.10 11.95 -9.96
CA VAL A 85 12.32 11.17 -10.18
C VAL A 85 12.58 10.90 -11.66
N ASP A 86 11.55 10.57 -12.44
CA ASP A 86 11.66 10.39 -13.91
C ASP A 86 12.12 11.67 -14.65
N LYS A 87 11.84 12.84 -14.06
CA LYS A 87 12.31 14.15 -14.56
C LYS A 87 13.69 14.53 -14.03
N ASN A 88 14.40 13.59 -13.39
CA ASN A 88 15.67 13.81 -12.67
C ASN A 88 15.56 14.80 -11.49
N ILE A 89 14.35 15.04 -10.98
CA ILE A 89 14.10 15.85 -9.77
C ILE A 89 13.97 14.87 -8.60
N THR A 90 15.11 14.42 -8.08
CA THR A 90 15.15 13.42 -6.99
C THR A 90 15.21 14.08 -5.62
N SER A 91 14.32 13.66 -4.73
CA SER A 91 14.27 14.10 -3.34
C SER A 91 14.36 12.89 -2.41
N LYS A 92 15.44 12.81 -1.64
CA LYS A 92 15.65 11.73 -0.65
C LYS A 92 14.54 11.70 0.40
N LYS A 93 14.06 12.89 0.78
CA LYS A 93 12.99 13.05 1.75
C LYS A 93 11.68 12.49 1.22
N ASP A 94 11.36 12.77 -0.04
CA ASP A 94 10.10 12.30 -0.65
C ASP A 94 10.15 10.79 -0.89
N CYS A 95 11.31 10.25 -1.32
CA CYS A 95 11.48 8.79 -1.48
C CYS A 95 11.36 8.05 -0.14
N ALA A 96 11.91 8.59 0.94
CA ALA A 96 11.76 8.00 2.27
C ALA A 96 10.33 8.18 2.82
N GLY A 97 9.72 9.33 2.61
CA GLY A 97 8.37 9.64 3.08
C GLY A 97 7.30 8.78 2.40
N VAL A 98 7.45 8.52 1.10
CA VAL A 98 6.44 7.76 0.34
C VAL A 98 6.40 6.29 0.73
N ILE A 99 7.56 5.64 0.93
CA ILE A 99 7.59 4.24 1.40
C ILE A 99 7.05 4.12 2.81
N LEU A 100 7.43 5.02 3.73
CA LEU A 100 6.93 5.03 5.10
C LEU A 100 5.41 5.13 5.11
N TYR A 101 4.87 6.16 4.45
CA TYR A 101 3.44 6.42 4.46
C TYR A 101 2.65 5.29 3.80
N CYS A 102 3.09 4.81 2.64
CA CYS A 102 2.38 3.74 1.93
C CYS A 102 2.41 2.41 2.70
N ALA A 103 3.53 2.07 3.34
CA ALA A 103 3.66 0.83 4.10
C ALA A 103 2.80 0.82 5.37
N GLU A 104 2.78 1.91 6.12
CA GLU A 104 1.94 2.05 7.31
C GLU A 104 0.45 2.04 6.95
N LYS A 105 0.07 2.76 5.88
CA LYS A 105 -1.32 2.79 5.41
C LYS A 105 -1.77 1.47 4.82
N ALA A 106 -0.90 0.72 4.16
CA ALA A 106 -1.23 -0.64 3.74
C ALA A 106 -1.55 -1.55 4.92
N THR A 107 -0.74 -1.50 5.98
CA THR A 107 -1.00 -2.28 7.19
C THR A 107 -2.35 -1.92 7.81
N GLN A 108 -2.61 -0.62 7.97
CA GLN A 108 -3.88 -0.13 8.51
C GLN A 108 -5.08 -0.59 7.66
N LEU A 109 -4.99 -0.43 6.33
CA LEU A 109 -6.06 -0.77 5.41
C LEU A 109 -6.32 -2.28 5.37
N CYS A 110 -5.28 -3.11 5.42
CA CYS A 110 -5.43 -4.57 5.52
C CYS A 110 -6.11 -4.99 6.83
N LEU A 111 -5.80 -4.33 7.96
CA LEU A 111 -6.50 -4.58 9.24
C LEU A 111 -7.99 -4.20 9.15
N ASP A 112 -8.32 -3.09 8.48
CA ASP A 112 -9.70 -2.72 8.20
C ASP A 112 -10.41 -3.75 7.31
N GLY A 113 -9.70 -4.29 6.31
CA GLY A 113 -10.18 -5.40 5.48
C GLY A 113 -10.54 -6.63 6.33
N ILE A 114 -9.61 -7.10 7.16
CA ILE A 114 -9.85 -8.23 8.09
C ILE A 114 -11.11 -7.99 8.93
N GLN A 115 -11.29 -6.77 9.45
CA GLN A 115 -12.46 -6.43 10.24
C GLN A 115 -13.78 -6.49 9.45
N VAL A 116 -13.79 -6.09 8.18
CA VAL A 116 -14.99 -6.18 7.31
C VAL A 116 -15.31 -7.63 6.97
N LEU A 117 -14.29 -8.46 6.74
CA LEU A 117 -14.49 -9.90 6.51
C LEU A 117 -14.96 -10.64 7.78
N GLY A 118 -14.68 -10.10 8.96
CA GLY A 118 -14.99 -10.73 10.25
C GLY A 118 -14.12 -11.96 10.46
N GLY A 119 -14.71 -13.07 10.96
CA GLY A 119 -13.96 -14.32 11.17
C GLY A 119 -13.32 -14.88 9.89
N ASN A 120 -13.88 -14.57 8.71
CA ASN A 120 -13.33 -14.98 7.43
C ASN A 120 -11.99 -14.30 7.10
N GLY A 121 -11.70 -13.13 7.67
CA GLY A 121 -10.41 -12.45 7.51
C GLY A 121 -9.29 -13.05 8.38
N TYR A 122 -9.60 -14.06 9.21
CA TYR A 122 -8.64 -14.75 10.09
C TYR A 122 -8.31 -16.17 9.61
N ILE A 123 -8.87 -16.61 8.48
CA ILE A 123 -8.67 -17.96 7.93
C ILE A 123 -8.08 -17.87 6.51
N ASN A 124 -7.35 -18.90 6.11
CA ASN A 124 -6.63 -18.94 4.82
C ASN A 124 -7.52 -19.28 3.61
N ASP A 125 -8.85 -19.32 3.79
CA ASP A 125 -9.81 -19.62 2.72
C ASP A 125 -10.19 -18.37 1.90
N TYR A 126 -9.83 -17.19 2.40
CA TYR A 126 -10.02 -15.91 1.71
C TYR A 126 -8.64 -15.31 1.38
N PRO A 127 -8.48 -14.67 0.22
CA PRO A 127 -7.20 -14.12 -0.23
C PRO A 127 -6.81 -12.80 0.47
N THR A 128 -7.06 -12.69 1.78
CA THR A 128 -6.72 -11.53 2.62
C THR A 128 -5.31 -11.56 3.15
#